data_AF-A0A2P6WIY5-F1
#
_entry.id   AF-A0A2P6WIY5-F1
#
_cell.length_a   1.000
_cell.length_b   1.000
_cell.length_c   1.000
_cell.angle_alpha   90.00
_cell.angle_beta   90.00
_cell.angle_gamma   90.00
#
_symmetry.space_group_name_H-M   'P 1'
#
loop_
_entity.id
_entity.type
_entity.pdbx_description
1 polymer ?
#
loop_
_entity_poly.entity_id
_entity_poly.type
_entity_poly.pdbx_seq_one_letter_code
_entity_poly.pdbx_strand_id
1 'polypeptide(L)'
;MKARTFFATLALMLVTIGCTDMGNPESVARQADEAIRPYFPNVRTRVFPDEGIIVAFTCSLGTGSQLSRTVAEMLPNIKEFSSLKTLRNWGGIFGSHTYGIVALGFEDSMVTYNIDTGESKMGTSLGQKYIADYKSECGLSESRTGGYAMLGTWRVEFTLNDVPQTTTWWDTLGEFDKSERFAQNPSPEVTAREGIIRSYMAARNWKDIKLTLVSVKAVPIPSRYLEQVH
;
A
#
# COMPACT_ATOMS: atom_id res chain seq x y z
N MET A 1 15.29 41.27 11.02
CA MET A 1 15.41 40.88 9.59
C MET A 1 16.64 40.01 9.40
N LYS A 2 16.48 38.70 9.15
CA LYS A 2 17.44 37.76 8.52
C LYS A 2 16.98 36.31 8.82
N ALA A 3 15.96 35.86 8.10
CA ALA A 3 15.47 34.48 8.17
C ALA A 3 14.91 34.00 6.82
N ARG A 4 15.44 34.55 5.70
CA ARG A 4 14.94 34.24 4.35
C ARG A 4 15.95 33.47 3.47
N THR A 5 17.19 33.30 3.92
CA THR A 5 18.26 32.75 3.08
C THR A 5 18.53 31.25 3.28
N PHE A 6 17.96 30.60 4.31
CA PHE A 6 18.20 29.17 4.57
C PHE A 6 17.24 28.22 3.84
N PHE A 7 16.03 28.66 3.51
CA PHE A 7 15.06 27.81 2.79
C PHE A 7 15.34 27.69 1.29
N ALA A 8 16.02 28.68 0.68
CA ALA A 8 16.34 28.66 -0.74
C ALA A 8 17.39 27.59 -1.10
N THR A 9 18.31 27.27 -0.18
CA THR A 9 19.41 26.32 -0.44
C THR A 9 18.97 24.86 -0.29
N LEU A 10 18.01 24.56 0.59
CA LEU A 10 17.45 23.20 0.75
C LEU A 10 16.52 22.82 -0.42
N ALA A 11 15.75 23.79 -0.92
CA ALA A 11 14.94 23.61 -2.13
C ALA A 11 15.81 23.37 -3.37
N LEU A 12 16.98 24.00 -3.46
CA LEU A 12 17.91 23.79 -4.59
C LEU A 12 18.59 22.42 -4.54
N MET A 13 18.90 21.88 -3.35
CA MET A 13 19.48 20.54 -3.23
C MET A 13 18.49 19.40 -3.55
N LEU A 14 17.20 19.58 -3.25
CA LEU A 14 16.14 18.63 -3.63
C LEU A 14 15.90 18.60 -5.15
N VAL A 15 16.18 19.71 -5.85
CA VAL A 15 16.08 19.80 -7.31
C VAL A 15 17.31 19.15 -8.00
N THR A 16 18.51 19.23 -7.41
CA THR A 16 19.73 18.70 -8.06
C THR A 16 19.91 17.19 -7.96
N ILE A 17 19.28 16.51 -7.00
CA ILE A 17 19.39 15.04 -6.86
C ILE A 17 18.16 14.33 -7.47
N GLY A 18 17.03 15.03 -7.61
CA GLY A 18 15.78 14.46 -8.13
C GLY A 18 15.59 14.57 -9.65
N CYS A 19 16.12 15.59 -10.33
CA CYS A 19 15.69 15.88 -11.70
C CYS A 19 16.33 15.03 -12.82
N THR A 20 17.43 14.32 -12.57
CA THR A 20 18.08 13.50 -13.62
C THR A 20 17.60 12.05 -13.68
N ASP A 21 16.99 11.53 -12.60
CA ASP A 21 16.48 10.15 -12.51
C ASP A 21 14.94 10.07 -12.45
N MET A 22 14.26 11.22 -12.54
CA MET A 22 12.79 11.35 -12.44
C MET A 22 12.00 10.76 -13.63
N GLY A 23 12.68 10.16 -14.61
CA GLY A 23 12.06 9.55 -15.79
C GLY A 23 12.36 8.07 -16.00
N ASN A 24 13.35 7.49 -15.30
CA ASN A 24 13.69 6.08 -15.46
C ASN A 24 12.58 5.20 -14.84
N PRO A 25 11.95 4.28 -15.60
CA PRO A 25 10.94 3.37 -15.08
C PRO A 25 11.37 2.61 -13.82
N GLU A 26 12.64 2.22 -13.71
CA GLU A 26 13.17 1.53 -12.53
C GLU A 26 13.20 2.43 -11.28
N SER A 27 13.59 3.70 -11.43
CA SER A 27 13.59 4.68 -10.34
C SER A 27 12.16 4.93 -9.84
N VAL A 28 11.21 5.07 -10.77
CA VAL A 28 9.79 5.23 -10.46
C VAL A 28 9.25 4.00 -9.74
N ALA A 29 9.57 2.79 -10.24
CA ALA A 29 9.17 1.54 -9.61
C ALA A 29 9.68 1.47 -8.16
N ARG A 30 10.96 1.77 -7.94
CA ARG A 30 11.58 1.77 -6.60
C ARG A 30 10.94 2.78 -5.65
N GLN A 31 10.69 4.00 -6.10
CA GLN A 31 10.05 5.03 -5.27
C GLN A 31 8.62 4.66 -4.91
N ALA A 32 7.85 4.14 -5.87
CA ALA A 32 6.50 3.65 -5.62
C ALA A 32 6.51 2.46 -4.64
N ASP A 33 7.47 1.54 -4.78
CA ASP A 33 7.67 0.44 -3.85
C ASP A 33 7.95 0.95 -2.43
N GLU A 34 8.93 1.85 -2.26
CA GLU A 34 9.28 2.48 -0.97
C GLU A 34 8.09 3.20 -0.32
N ALA A 35 7.25 3.87 -1.11
CA ALA A 35 6.08 4.60 -0.63
C ALA A 35 4.93 3.67 -0.21
N ILE A 36 4.76 2.53 -0.89
CA ILE A 36 3.65 1.60 -0.66
C ILE A 36 4.02 0.54 0.39
N ARG A 37 5.30 0.21 0.52
CA ARG A 37 5.81 -0.82 1.44
C ARG A 37 5.37 -0.68 2.90
N PRO A 38 5.23 0.53 3.49
CA PRO A 38 4.66 0.66 4.82
C PRO A 38 3.31 -0.06 4.93
N TYR A 39 2.45 0.10 3.93
CA TYR A 39 1.11 -0.48 3.85
C TYR A 39 1.08 -1.94 3.39
N PHE A 40 2.01 -2.33 2.52
CA PHE A 40 2.12 -3.68 1.98
C PHE A 40 3.58 -4.13 2.00
N PRO A 41 4.06 -4.79 3.07
CA PRO A 41 5.48 -5.09 3.27
C PRO A 41 6.14 -5.90 2.15
N ASN A 42 5.35 -6.72 1.45
CA ASN A 42 5.80 -7.58 0.36
C ASN A 42 5.52 -6.99 -1.04
N VAL A 43 5.18 -5.71 -1.13
CA VAL A 43 4.84 -5.08 -2.40
C VAL A 43 5.94 -5.27 -3.43
N ARG A 44 5.52 -5.45 -4.68
CA ARG A 44 6.37 -5.45 -5.87
C ARG A 44 5.79 -4.47 -6.87
N THR A 45 6.60 -3.53 -7.33
CA THR A 45 6.13 -2.52 -8.28
C THR A 45 6.69 -2.75 -9.68
N ARG A 46 5.82 -2.68 -10.67
CA ARG A 46 6.14 -2.67 -12.10
C ARG A 46 5.58 -1.41 -12.75
N VAL A 47 6.33 -0.88 -13.70
CA VAL A 47 5.97 0.35 -14.40
C VAL A 47 5.78 0.02 -15.88
N PHE A 48 4.74 0.57 -16.47
CA PHE A 48 4.38 0.44 -17.88
C PHE A 48 4.45 1.83 -18.53
N PRO A 49 5.63 2.26 -19.02
CA PRO A 49 5.86 3.63 -19.47
C PRO A 49 5.00 4.03 -20.68
N ASP A 50 4.80 3.10 -21.60
CA ASP A 50 4.00 3.31 -22.81
C ASP A 50 2.50 3.46 -22.52
N GLU A 51 2.04 2.84 -21.43
CA GLU A 51 0.65 2.91 -20.95
C GLU A 51 0.45 4.05 -19.94
N GLY A 52 1.54 4.62 -19.40
CA GLY A 52 1.50 5.62 -18.34
C GLY A 52 0.94 5.07 -17.03
N ILE A 53 1.20 3.79 -16.72
CA ILE A 53 0.65 3.09 -15.55
C ILE A 53 1.77 2.62 -14.62
N ILE A 54 1.56 2.77 -13.31
CA ILE A 54 2.34 2.14 -12.26
C ILE A 54 1.46 1.05 -11.63
N VAL A 55 1.92 -0.20 -11.59
CA VAL A 55 1.20 -1.31 -10.96
C VAL A 55 2.02 -1.80 -9.77
N ALA A 56 1.48 -1.69 -8.58
CA ALA A 56 2.07 -2.22 -7.36
C ALA A 56 1.29 -3.45 -6.90
N PHE A 57 1.89 -4.62 -7.06
CA PHE A 57 1.36 -5.89 -6.60
C PHE A 57 1.55 -6.00 -5.09
N THR A 58 0.46 -6.06 -4.33
CA THR A 58 0.50 -6.08 -2.86
C THR A 58 1.13 -7.35 -2.28
N CYS A 59 1.20 -8.42 -3.09
CA CYS A 59 1.72 -9.74 -2.71
C CYS A 59 1.17 -10.24 -1.36
N SER A 60 -0.11 -9.97 -1.15
CA SER A 60 -0.91 -10.45 -0.04
C SER A 60 -1.91 -11.50 -0.53
N LEU A 61 -1.65 -12.78 -0.27
CA LEU A 61 -2.52 -13.92 -0.52
C LEU A 61 -3.75 -13.91 0.39
N GLY A 62 -4.90 -14.32 -0.14
CA GLY A 62 -6.11 -14.52 0.67
C GLY A 62 -6.69 -13.26 1.31
N THR A 63 -6.11 -12.08 1.06
CA THR A 63 -6.64 -10.79 1.51
C THR A 63 -7.80 -10.27 0.64
N GLY A 64 -7.94 -10.84 -0.57
CA GLY A 64 -9.16 -10.89 -1.38
C GLY A 64 -9.86 -9.56 -1.67
N SER A 65 -11.10 -9.69 -2.15
CA SER A 65 -11.99 -8.58 -2.54
C SER A 65 -12.35 -7.62 -1.40
N GLN A 66 -12.19 -8.04 -0.14
CA GLN A 66 -12.54 -7.23 1.02
C GLN A 66 -11.46 -6.18 1.33
N LEU A 67 -10.18 -6.57 1.29
CA LEU A 67 -9.09 -5.60 1.48
C LEU A 67 -9.03 -4.62 0.32
N SER A 68 -9.21 -5.09 -0.92
CA SER A 68 -9.21 -4.22 -2.10
C SER A 68 -10.34 -3.18 -2.06
N ARG A 69 -11.53 -3.53 -1.54
CA ARG A 69 -12.61 -2.55 -1.32
C ARG A 69 -12.22 -1.48 -0.30
N THR A 70 -11.70 -1.87 0.87
CA THR A 70 -11.24 -0.92 1.89
C THR A 70 -10.15 0.00 1.35
N VAL A 71 -9.20 -0.56 0.59
CA VAL A 71 -8.11 0.19 -0.03
C VAL A 71 -8.63 1.17 -1.09
N ALA A 72 -9.63 0.79 -1.88
CA ALA A 72 -10.28 1.69 -2.83
C ALA A 72 -10.89 2.90 -2.13
N GLU A 73 -11.56 2.73 -0.99
CA GLU A 73 -12.13 3.84 -0.21
C GLU A 73 -11.04 4.70 0.47
N MET A 74 -9.90 4.10 0.78
CA MET A 74 -8.78 4.78 1.43
C MET A 74 -7.94 5.64 0.50
N LEU A 75 -7.63 5.15 -0.70
CA LEU A 75 -6.67 5.75 -1.62
C LEU A 75 -6.87 7.26 -1.86
N PRO A 76 -8.09 7.78 -2.12
CA PRO A 76 -8.30 9.22 -2.32
C PRO A 76 -7.93 10.09 -1.11
N ASN A 77 -7.87 9.50 0.08
CA ASN A 77 -7.62 10.21 1.34
C ASN A 77 -6.14 10.19 1.77
N ILE A 78 -5.27 9.47 1.05
CA ILE A 78 -3.84 9.36 1.37
C ILE A 78 -3.12 10.58 0.77
N LYS A 79 -2.58 11.45 1.62
CA LYS A 79 -1.96 12.73 1.19
C LYS A 79 -0.79 12.52 0.22
N GLU A 80 -0.07 11.43 0.37
CA GLU A 80 1.06 11.05 -0.46
C GLU A 80 0.66 10.90 -1.94
N PHE A 81 -0.55 10.40 -2.23
CA PHE A 81 -1.05 10.26 -3.61
C PHE A 81 -1.37 11.61 -4.24
N SER A 82 -1.74 12.63 -3.45
CA SER A 82 -1.93 13.99 -3.98
C SER A 82 -0.63 14.62 -4.48
N SER A 83 0.53 14.17 -3.97
CA SER A 83 1.84 14.64 -4.42
C SER A 83 2.22 14.11 -5.81
N LEU A 84 1.66 12.95 -6.21
CA LEU A 84 1.83 12.38 -7.55
C LEU A 84 1.22 13.26 -8.64
N LYS A 85 0.15 14.00 -8.33
CA LYS A 85 -0.46 14.97 -9.24
C LYS A 85 0.49 16.13 -9.55
N THR A 86 1.24 16.59 -8.55
CA THR A 86 2.27 17.61 -8.76
C THR A 86 3.38 17.07 -9.66
N LEU A 87 3.89 15.86 -9.39
CA LEU A 87 4.93 15.25 -10.22
C LEU A 87 4.48 15.05 -11.68
N ARG A 88 3.22 14.68 -11.91
CA ARG A 88 2.64 14.54 -13.26
C ARG A 88 2.58 15.87 -14.02
N ASN A 89 2.16 16.96 -13.37
CA ASN A 89 2.05 18.27 -13.99
C ASN A 89 3.41 18.85 -14.43
N TRP A 90 4.47 18.54 -13.70
CA TRP A 90 5.81 19.05 -13.99
C TRP A 90 6.67 18.05 -14.78
N GLY A 91 6.43 16.75 -14.68
CA GLY A 91 7.24 15.70 -15.31
C GLY A 91 7.31 15.80 -16.84
N GLY A 92 6.19 16.15 -17.48
CA GLY A 92 6.15 16.38 -18.94
C GLY A 92 6.98 17.58 -19.40
N ILE A 93 7.14 18.60 -18.55
CA ILE A 93 7.96 19.79 -18.84
C ILE A 93 9.46 19.42 -18.84
N PHE A 94 9.85 18.42 -18.05
CA PHE A 94 11.22 17.92 -17.95
C PHE A 94 11.50 16.68 -18.83
N GLY A 95 10.59 16.35 -19.76
CA GLY A 95 10.77 15.22 -20.68
C GLY A 95 10.70 13.83 -20.02
N SER A 96 10.14 13.73 -18.81
CA SER A 96 9.98 12.46 -18.10
C SER A 96 8.62 11.81 -18.44
N HIS A 97 8.56 10.47 -18.43
CA HIS A 97 7.30 9.75 -18.59
C HIS A 97 6.29 10.17 -17.51
N THR A 98 5.09 10.56 -17.91
CA THR A 98 4.03 10.95 -16.98
C THR A 98 3.10 9.77 -16.74
N TYR A 99 3.05 9.29 -15.51
CA TYR A 99 2.13 8.23 -15.09
C TYR A 99 0.81 8.86 -14.66
N GLY A 100 -0.31 8.36 -15.18
CA GLY A 100 -1.66 8.89 -14.89
C GLY A 100 -2.48 7.98 -14.01
N ILE A 101 -2.08 6.72 -13.92
CA ILE A 101 -2.78 5.68 -13.19
C ILE A 101 -1.78 5.01 -12.25
N VAL A 102 -2.17 4.89 -10.99
CA VAL A 102 -1.56 3.95 -10.05
C VAL A 102 -2.55 2.82 -9.81
N ALA A 103 -2.12 1.59 -9.99
CA ALA A 103 -2.91 0.40 -9.71
C ALA A 103 -2.30 -0.37 -8.55
N LEU A 104 -3.14 -0.76 -7.58
CA LEU A 104 -2.79 -1.71 -6.53
C LEU A 104 -3.37 -3.08 -6.91
N GLY A 105 -2.49 -4.01 -7.24
CA GLY A 105 -2.85 -5.38 -7.57
C GLY A 105 -3.05 -6.23 -6.31
N PHE A 106 -4.16 -6.95 -6.25
CA PHE A 106 -4.46 -8.03 -5.30
C PHE A 106 -4.56 -9.35 -6.04
N GLU A 107 -4.67 -10.47 -5.34
CA GLU A 107 -4.62 -11.80 -5.96
C GLU A 107 -5.58 -11.97 -7.15
N ASP A 108 -6.84 -11.54 -7.02
CA ASP A 108 -7.89 -11.73 -8.02
C ASP A 108 -8.47 -10.42 -8.58
N SER A 109 -8.04 -9.29 -8.03
CA SER A 109 -8.66 -7.97 -8.24
C SER A 109 -7.59 -6.88 -8.26
N MET A 110 -7.97 -5.70 -8.74
CA MET A 110 -7.08 -4.55 -8.80
C MET A 110 -7.85 -3.29 -8.42
N VAL A 111 -7.20 -2.40 -7.69
CA VAL A 111 -7.73 -1.07 -7.40
C VAL A 111 -6.93 -0.07 -8.21
N THR A 112 -7.61 0.67 -9.08
CA THR A 112 -6.99 1.73 -9.87
C THR A 112 -7.26 3.07 -9.22
N TYR A 113 -6.27 3.96 -9.26
CA TYR A 113 -6.35 5.34 -8.82
C TYR A 113 -5.95 6.24 -9.98
N ASN A 114 -6.86 7.11 -10.39
CA ASN A 114 -6.59 8.11 -11.41
C ASN A 114 -6.01 9.36 -10.75
N ILE A 115 -4.78 9.69 -11.08
CA ILE A 115 -4.04 10.81 -10.47
C ILE A 115 -4.67 12.16 -10.83
N ASP A 116 -5.29 12.27 -12.02
CA ASP A 116 -5.88 13.52 -12.49
C ASP A 116 -7.16 13.85 -11.73
N THR A 117 -8.06 12.86 -11.63
CA THR A 117 -9.37 13.02 -10.99
C THR A 117 -9.33 12.80 -9.49
N GLY A 118 -8.32 12.10 -8.98
CA GLY A 118 -8.25 11.67 -7.58
C GLY A 118 -9.25 10.57 -7.24
N GLU A 119 -9.87 9.95 -8.25
CA GLU A 119 -10.85 8.89 -8.06
C GLU A 119 -10.17 7.52 -8.03
N SER A 120 -10.65 6.67 -7.13
CA SER A 120 -10.33 5.25 -7.11
C SER A 120 -11.47 4.41 -7.70
N LYS A 121 -11.12 3.37 -8.45
CA LYS A 121 -12.04 2.38 -8.98
C LYS A 121 -11.54 0.98 -8.67
N MET A 122 -12.37 0.19 -8.01
CA MET A 122 -12.16 -1.23 -7.86
C MET A 122 -12.49 -1.92 -9.18
N GLY A 123 -11.49 -2.59 -9.77
CA GLY A 123 -11.68 -3.50 -10.88
C GLY A 123 -12.42 -4.75 -10.44
N THR A 124 -13.23 -5.31 -11.33
CA THR A 124 -13.81 -6.64 -11.16
C THR A 124 -12.72 -7.71 -11.24
N SER A 125 -13.08 -8.98 -11.01
CA SER A 125 -12.15 -10.10 -11.22
C SER A 125 -11.48 -10.01 -12.59
N LEU A 126 -10.14 -10.04 -12.61
CA LEU A 126 -9.33 -9.80 -13.82
C LEU A 126 -9.00 -11.07 -14.62
N GLY A 127 -9.52 -12.23 -14.19
CA GLY A 127 -9.34 -13.51 -14.87
C GLY A 127 -7.97 -14.17 -14.66
N GLN A 128 -7.80 -15.35 -15.24
CA GLN A 128 -6.68 -16.25 -14.95
C GLN A 128 -5.30 -15.71 -15.36
N LYS A 129 -5.22 -14.97 -16.48
CA LYS A 129 -3.95 -14.38 -16.93
C LYS A 129 -3.38 -13.41 -15.90
N TYR A 130 -4.22 -12.53 -15.36
CA TYR A 130 -3.82 -11.60 -14.32
C TYR A 130 -3.36 -12.32 -13.05
N ILE A 131 -4.10 -13.35 -12.62
CA ILE A 131 -3.74 -14.13 -11.43
C ILE A 131 -2.36 -14.78 -11.61
N ALA A 132 -2.06 -15.31 -12.82
CA ALA A 132 -0.76 -15.88 -13.13
C ALA A 132 0.36 -14.82 -13.08
N ASP A 133 0.14 -13.63 -13.66
CA ASP A 133 1.08 -12.52 -13.62
C ASP A 133 1.33 -12.07 -12.17
N TYR A 134 0.27 -11.92 -11.37
CA TYR A 134 0.35 -11.60 -9.94
C TYR A 134 1.19 -12.62 -9.17
N LYS A 135 0.91 -13.91 -9.36
CA LYS A 135 1.66 -14.99 -8.71
C LYS A 135 3.13 -14.96 -9.09
N SER A 136 3.44 -14.74 -10.37
CA SER A 136 4.82 -14.64 -10.86
C SER A 136 5.57 -13.46 -10.24
N GLU A 137 4.98 -12.28 -10.24
CA GLU A 137 5.60 -11.06 -9.70
C GLU A 137 5.83 -11.18 -8.19
N CYS A 138 4.90 -11.84 -7.48
CA CYS A 138 5.00 -12.05 -6.04
C CYS A 138 5.89 -13.24 -5.65
N GLY A 139 6.55 -13.91 -6.60
CA GLY A 139 7.39 -15.08 -6.32
C GLY A 139 6.61 -16.25 -5.71
N LEU A 140 5.30 -16.29 -5.98
CA LEU A 140 4.39 -17.34 -5.54
C LEU A 140 4.42 -18.43 -6.60
N SER A 141 5.39 -19.35 -6.50
CA SER A 141 5.31 -20.59 -7.28
C SER A 141 4.10 -21.40 -6.81
N GLU A 142 3.56 -22.26 -7.69
CA GLU A 142 2.44 -23.16 -7.42
C GLU A 142 2.65 -24.12 -6.22
N SER A 143 3.81 -24.04 -5.54
CA SER A 143 4.24 -24.94 -4.47
C SER A 143 4.45 -24.24 -3.11
N ARG A 144 3.68 -23.19 -2.77
CA ARG A 144 3.54 -22.79 -1.36
C ARG A 144 2.45 -23.62 -0.69
N THR A 145 2.80 -24.84 -0.30
CA THR A 145 1.97 -25.70 0.54
C THR A 145 1.87 -25.13 1.95
N GLY A 146 0.84 -24.33 2.18
CA GLY A 146 0.48 -23.87 3.51
C GLY A 146 1.15 -22.56 3.91
N GLY A 147 0.34 -21.67 4.45
CA GLY A 147 0.74 -20.43 5.06
C GLY A 147 -0.40 -19.91 5.93
N TYR A 148 -0.09 -18.98 6.82
CA TYR A 148 -1.04 -18.33 7.70
C TYR A 148 -1.00 -16.83 7.46
N ALA A 149 -2.15 -16.24 7.17
CA ALA A 149 -2.33 -14.81 7.31
C ALA A 149 -2.57 -14.51 8.79
N MET A 150 -1.76 -13.64 9.38
CA MET A 150 -1.95 -13.21 10.76
C MET A 150 -2.91 -12.03 10.77
N LEU A 151 -4.05 -12.18 11.43
CA LEU A 151 -5.04 -11.12 11.58
C LEU A 151 -4.96 -10.54 12.99
N GLY A 152 -4.59 -9.27 13.10
CA GLY A 152 -4.64 -8.52 14.34
C GLY A 152 -6.04 -7.96 14.56
N THR A 153 -6.47 -7.95 15.82
CA THR A 153 -7.66 -7.22 16.27
C THR A 153 -7.22 -6.18 17.28
N TRP A 154 -7.44 -4.91 16.99
CA TRP A 154 -7.12 -3.80 17.87
C TRP A 154 -8.38 -3.23 18.50
N ARG A 155 -8.29 -2.91 19.78
CA ARG A 155 -9.18 -1.94 20.42
C ARG A 155 -8.59 -0.56 20.14
N VAL A 156 -9.43 0.33 19.64
CA VAL A 156 -9.06 1.70 19.33
C VAL A 156 -9.87 2.63 20.22
N GLU A 157 -9.19 3.36 21.08
CA GLU A 157 -9.76 4.44 21.88
C GLU A 157 -9.37 5.77 21.21
N PHE A 158 -10.30 6.69 21.02
CA PHE A 158 -10.05 7.98 20.37
C PHE A 158 -11.07 9.03 20.80
N THR A 159 -10.79 10.30 20.54
CA THR A 159 -11.71 11.42 20.79
C THR A 159 -12.25 11.95 19.46
N LEU A 160 -13.58 12.05 19.34
CA LEU A 160 -14.27 12.64 18.21
C LEU A 160 -15.26 13.70 18.70
N ASN A 161 -15.13 14.94 18.23
CA ASN A 161 -15.93 16.08 18.70
C ASN A 161 -15.90 16.23 20.23
N ASP A 162 -14.70 16.07 20.82
CA ASP A 162 -14.44 16.12 22.25
C ASP A 162 -15.18 15.05 23.09
N VAL A 163 -15.72 14.03 22.43
CA VAL A 163 -16.33 12.85 23.07
C VAL A 163 -15.42 11.63 22.92
N PRO A 164 -15.04 10.95 24.01
CA PRO A 164 -14.32 9.69 23.94
C PRO A 164 -15.15 8.60 23.25
N GLN A 165 -14.51 7.86 22.36
CA GLN A 165 -15.07 6.77 21.58
C GLN A 165 -14.20 5.53 21.72
N THR A 166 -14.80 4.37 21.49
CA THR A 166 -14.07 3.10 21.41
C THR A 166 -14.62 2.29 20.24
N THR A 167 -13.74 1.72 19.44
CA THR A 167 -14.10 0.81 18.35
C THR A 167 -13.14 -0.37 18.28
N THR A 168 -13.47 -1.35 17.45
CA THR A 168 -12.58 -2.46 17.09
C THR A 168 -12.13 -2.29 15.65
N TRP A 169 -10.84 -2.52 15.42
CA TRP A 169 -10.22 -2.50 14.11
C TRP A 169 -9.58 -3.86 13.82
N TRP A 170 -9.72 -4.33 12.58
CA TRP A 170 -9.10 -5.57 12.12
C TRP A 170 -8.18 -5.26 10.96
N ASP A 171 -6.99 -5.84 10.99
CA ASP A 171 -5.99 -5.67 9.93
C ASP A 171 -5.05 -6.89 9.87
N THR A 172 -4.33 -7.01 8.75
CA THR A 172 -3.36 -8.08 8.54
C THR A 172 -2.00 -7.70 9.12
N LEU A 173 -1.34 -8.63 9.79
CA LEU A 173 0.00 -8.51 10.33
C LEU A 173 1.04 -9.18 9.42
N GLY A 174 0.65 -9.53 8.20
CA GLY A 174 1.48 -10.23 7.23
C GLY A 174 1.19 -11.73 7.13
N GLU A 175 1.98 -12.39 6.29
CA GLU A 175 1.86 -13.80 5.97
C GLU A 175 3.11 -14.56 6.37
N PHE A 176 2.88 -15.75 6.93
CA PHE A 176 3.94 -16.59 7.46
C PHE A 176 3.76 -18.01 6.96
N ASP A 177 4.88 -18.65 6.62
CA ASP A 177 4.95 -20.07 6.30
C ASP A 177 4.50 -20.95 7.48
N LYS A 178 4.69 -20.44 8.71
CA LYS A 178 4.30 -21.10 9.96
C LYS A 178 3.74 -20.10 10.94
N SER A 179 2.64 -20.43 11.62
CA SER A 179 2.03 -19.58 12.65
C SER A 179 3.02 -19.23 13.78
N GLU A 180 3.92 -20.13 14.12
CA GLU A 180 4.88 -19.96 15.21
C GLU A 180 5.93 -18.90 14.89
N ARG A 181 6.18 -18.61 13.61
CA ARG A 181 7.21 -17.66 13.19
C ARG A 181 6.86 -16.22 13.54
N PHE A 182 5.58 -15.85 13.44
CA PHE A 182 5.11 -14.56 13.93
C PHE A 182 5.25 -14.46 15.45
N ALA A 183 4.98 -15.53 16.18
CA ALA A 183 5.08 -15.53 17.64
C ALA A 183 6.52 -15.28 18.15
N GLN A 184 7.53 -15.51 17.32
CA GLN A 184 8.94 -15.28 17.66
C GLN A 184 9.36 -13.81 17.52
N ASN A 185 8.72 -13.02 16.66
CA ASN A 185 9.07 -11.62 16.45
C ASN A 185 7.90 -10.78 15.91
N PRO A 186 6.83 -10.54 16.70
CA PRO A 186 5.63 -9.86 16.20
C PRO A 186 5.77 -8.31 16.16
N SER A 187 6.75 -7.75 16.86
CA SER A 187 6.81 -6.32 17.16
C SER A 187 6.97 -5.42 15.92
N PRO A 188 7.81 -5.74 14.92
CA PRO A 188 7.96 -4.88 13.75
C PRO A 188 6.67 -4.74 12.94
N GLU A 189 5.98 -5.86 12.69
CA GLU A 189 4.74 -5.92 11.91
C GLU A 189 3.59 -5.23 12.65
N VAL A 190 3.47 -5.48 13.96
CA VAL A 190 2.48 -4.80 14.80
C VAL A 190 2.73 -3.29 14.83
N THR A 191 3.98 -2.87 15.02
CA THR A 191 4.35 -1.44 15.06
C THR A 191 4.06 -0.75 13.74
N ALA A 192 4.40 -1.38 12.61
CA ALA A 192 4.12 -0.85 11.29
C ALA A 192 2.60 -0.66 11.09
N ARG A 193 1.79 -1.66 11.47
CA ARG A 193 0.33 -1.59 11.36
C ARG A 193 -0.29 -0.55 12.28
N GLU A 194 0.18 -0.44 13.52
CA GLU A 194 -0.27 0.62 14.41
C GLU A 194 -0.01 2.02 13.84
N GLY A 195 1.13 2.23 13.17
CA GLY A 195 1.45 3.47 12.48
C GLY A 195 0.45 3.82 11.37
N ILE A 196 0.05 2.82 10.59
CA ILE A 196 -0.96 2.97 9.52
C ILE A 196 -2.33 3.30 10.09
N ILE A 197 -2.77 2.55 11.08
CA ILE A 197 -4.08 2.75 11.71
C ILE A 197 -4.15 4.16 12.30
N ARG A 198 -3.11 4.61 13.01
CA ARG A 198 -3.01 5.99 13.53
C ARG A 198 -3.08 7.03 12.42
N SER A 199 -2.34 6.84 11.33
CA SER A 199 -2.31 7.77 10.20
C SER A 199 -3.68 7.89 9.52
N TYR A 200 -4.36 6.75 9.30
CA TYR A 200 -5.71 6.71 8.74
C TYR A 200 -6.74 7.44 9.61
N MET A 201 -6.65 7.29 10.93
CA MET A 201 -7.57 7.92 11.87
C MET A 201 -7.28 9.41 12.06
N ALA A 202 -6.01 9.80 12.12
CA ALA A 202 -5.59 11.19 12.18
C ALA A 202 -6.04 11.97 10.94
N ALA A 203 -6.01 11.35 9.75
CA ALA A 203 -6.54 11.95 8.52
C ALA A 203 -8.05 12.28 8.57
N ARG A 204 -8.79 11.69 9.52
CA ARG A 204 -10.22 11.95 9.78
C ARG A 204 -10.47 12.88 10.97
N ASN A 205 -9.44 13.59 11.43
CA ASN A 205 -9.47 14.47 12.59
C ASN A 205 -9.82 13.76 13.92
N TRP A 206 -9.56 12.46 14.03
CA TRP A 206 -9.66 11.75 15.31
C TRP A 206 -8.46 12.13 16.18
N LYS A 207 -8.70 12.41 17.46
CA LYS A 207 -7.67 12.83 18.43
C LYS A 207 -7.42 11.73 19.47
N ASP A 208 -6.33 11.86 20.22
CA ASP A 208 -6.00 11.01 21.37
C ASP A 208 -6.04 9.50 21.07
N ILE A 209 -5.64 9.12 19.85
CA ILE A 209 -5.75 7.76 19.37
C ILE A 209 -4.85 6.85 20.21
N LYS A 210 -5.43 5.84 20.84
CA LYS A 210 -4.72 4.78 21.55
C LYS A 210 -5.14 3.44 20.97
N LEU A 211 -4.15 2.69 20.52
CA LEU A 211 -4.32 1.35 19.97
C LEU A 211 -3.89 0.33 21.00
N THR A 212 -4.62 -0.76 21.10
CA THR A 212 -4.26 -1.92 21.92
C THR A 212 -4.56 -3.17 21.13
N LEU A 213 -3.52 -3.92 20.76
CA LEU A 213 -3.69 -5.23 20.12
C LEU A 213 -4.34 -6.19 21.13
N VAL A 214 -5.57 -6.59 20.84
CA VAL A 214 -6.40 -7.45 21.70
C VAL A 214 -6.12 -8.93 21.41
N SER A 215 -5.99 -9.27 20.13
CA SER A 215 -5.74 -10.66 19.72
C SER A 215 -5.05 -10.72 18.37
N VAL A 216 -4.31 -11.81 18.16
CA VAL A 216 -3.81 -12.21 16.84
C VAL A 216 -4.38 -13.57 16.53
N LYS A 217 -4.95 -13.71 15.33
CA LYS A 217 -5.50 -14.98 14.83
C LYS A 217 -4.72 -15.41 13.60
N ALA A 218 -4.16 -16.62 13.64
CA ALA A 218 -3.64 -17.27 12.46
C ALA A 218 -4.82 -17.81 11.63
N VAL A 219 -4.94 -17.35 10.39
CA VAL A 219 -5.93 -17.85 9.44
C VAL A 219 -5.20 -18.67 8.38
N PRO A 220 -5.45 -19.98 8.25
CA PRO A 220 -4.87 -20.79 7.19
C PRO A 220 -5.23 -20.19 5.84
N ILE A 221 -4.23 -19.97 5.00
CA ILE A 221 -4.41 -19.61 3.59
C ILE A 221 -4.81 -20.91 2.88
N PRO A 222 -6.05 -21.05 2.37
CA PRO A 222 -6.52 -22.33 1.87
C PRO A 222 -5.68 -22.84 0.70
N SER A 223 -5.21 -24.09 0.79
CA SER A 223 -4.47 -24.77 -0.30
C SER A 223 -5.30 -24.93 -1.57
N ARG A 224 -6.64 -24.94 -1.46
CA ARG A 224 -7.56 -25.10 -2.60
C ARG A 224 -7.61 -23.90 -3.57
N TYR A 225 -6.93 -22.80 -3.27
CA TYR A 225 -6.63 -21.73 -4.25
C TYR A 225 -5.45 -22.08 -5.17
N LEU A 226 -4.74 -23.18 -4.92
CA LEU A 226 -3.67 -23.71 -5.76
C LEU A 226 -4.11 -24.87 -6.67
N GLU A 227 -5.28 -25.49 -6.40
CA GLU A 227 -5.74 -26.69 -7.11
C GLU A 227 -6.85 -26.43 -8.17
N GLN A 228 -7.36 -25.19 -8.31
CA GLN A 228 -8.41 -24.88 -9.31
C GLN A 228 -7.88 -24.44 -10.69
N VAL A 229 -6.63 -24.75 -11.01
CA VAL A 229 -6.04 -24.52 -12.33
C VAL A 229 -5.65 -25.87 -12.93
N HIS A 230 -6.66 -26.65 -13.31
CA HIS A 230 -6.53 -27.73 -14.30
C HIS A 230 -7.68 -27.61 -15.30
#